data_AF-A0A661MD36-F1
#
_entry.id   AF-A0A661MD36-F1
#
_cell.length_a   1.000
_cell.length_b   1.000
_cell.length_c   1.000
_cell.angle_alpha   90.00
_cell.angle_beta   90.00
_cell.angle_gamma   90.00
#
_symmetry.space_group_name_H-M   'P 1'
#
loop_
_entity.id
_entity.type
_entity.pdbx_description
1 polymer ?
#
loop_
_entity_poly.entity_id
_entity_poly.type
_entity_poly.pdbx_seq_one_letter_code
_entity_poly.pdbx_strand_id
1 'polypeptide(L)'
;MFLENKMIPPTPGLRIRLSVPGSRDVPGMPAMKSLPIQRSRSARSSVGFICLSPPGLVVEYFHIPKALLFASSAAPTGGADLIMLTACLTVYNHFQGNCNGKRKAATLKAMILAAGLGTRLRPLTLERPKPLMPVGNVPLIDRTIGYLKRFGVDRIAVNTHHLADQVSAHLDGGRPFDIAVRVYEEPEILGTGGGLKNTEDFWDDEPFVLINGDILTDMDLGPAIRAHRRGGHMATLLVHDCPPFNQILMSPEGELLEIASTRGPGRVAFTGIHVLDPGLLDHIPARGFSNIVDVYRELIRRGMPVRGHLVEEGYWHDIGTVENYLLANRHCLGTRTVLKGEGCRVHESAHFQEWAVLGPGAEVGARARIGRSVLWNHARAAPGAILFDCVVTSQGKVVSARDVRAGTR
;
A
#
# COMPACT_ATOMS: atom_id res chain seq x y z
N MET A 1 -24.52 15.10 31.61
CA MET A 1 -25.10 14.01 32.41
C MET A 1 -24.44 14.09 33.77
N PHE A 2 -25.15 14.58 34.78
CA PHE A 2 -24.65 14.68 36.16
C PHE A 2 -24.50 13.27 36.74
N LEU A 3 -23.38 12.99 37.41
CA LEU A 3 -23.22 11.79 38.25
C LEU A 3 -23.02 12.27 39.69
N GLU A 4 -23.97 11.89 40.55
CA GLU A 4 -23.92 12.10 41.99
C GLU A 4 -22.70 11.40 42.61
N ASN A 5 -21.97 12.13 43.44
CA ASN A 5 -20.92 11.58 44.29
C ASN A 5 -21.56 10.80 45.45
N LYS A 6 -21.55 9.47 45.38
CA LYS A 6 -21.62 8.62 46.59
C LYS A 6 -20.24 8.06 46.89
N MET A 7 -19.65 8.51 48.00
CA MET A 7 -18.48 7.87 48.59
C MET A 7 -18.87 6.51 49.17
N ILE A 8 -18.22 5.44 48.71
CA ILE A 8 -18.30 4.11 49.32
C ILE A 8 -16.96 3.83 50.01
N PRO A 9 -16.94 3.45 51.31
CA PRO A 9 -15.70 3.14 52.02
C PRO A 9 -15.07 1.82 51.53
N PRO A 10 -13.76 1.61 51.76
CA PRO A 10 -13.04 0.48 51.17
C PRO A 10 -13.37 -0.83 51.90
N THR A 11 -14.05 -1.75 51.20
CA THR A 11 -14.23 -3.14 51.67
C THR A 11 -13.27 -4.07 50.91
N PRO A 12 -12.57 -5.01 51.56
CA PRO A 12 -11.62 -5.89 50.87
C PRO A 12 -12.36 -6.88 49.95
N GLY A 13 -12.00 -6.89 48.66
CA GLY A 13 -12.54 -7.85 47.68
C GLY A 13 -13.33 -7.23 46.52
N LEU A 14 -13.00 -6.01 46.09
CA LEU A 14 -13.64 -5.40 44.93
C LEU A 14 -13.32 -6.19 43.64
N ARG A 15 -14.32 -6.91 43.11
CA ARG A 15 -14.29 -7.46 41.74
C ARG A 15 -14.94 -6.43 40.81
N ILE A 16 -14.15 -5.82 39.92
CA ILE A 16 -14.68 -4.92 38.88
C ILE A 16 -15.15 -5.79 37.72
N ARG A 17 -16.46 -5.85 37.48
CA ARG A 17 -17.03 -6.35 36.22
C ARG A 17 -17.11 -5.18 35.24
N LEU A 18 -16.45 -5.31 34.09
CA LEU A 18 -16.63 -4.41 32.96
C LEU A 18 -17.73 -4.98 32.06
N SER A 19 -18.88 -4.31 32.00
CA SER A 19 -19.91 -4.57 31.00
C SER A 19 -19.73 -3.59 29.84
N VAL A 20 -19.56 -4.13 28.63
CA VAL A 20 -19.55 -3.36 27.39
C VAL A 20 -21.01 -3.10 26.97
N PRO A 21 -21.43 -1.85 26.71
CA PRO A 21 -22.77 -1.59 26.20
C PRO A 21 -22.90 -2.15 24.76
N GLY A 22 -23.73 -3.17 24.56
CA GLY A 22 -24.13 -3.63 23.22
C GLY A 22 -24.01 -5.13 22.90
N SER A 23 -23.53 -5.98 23.80
CA SER A 23 -23.53 -7.44 23.56
C SER A 23 -24.87 -8.05 23.98
N ARG A 24 -25.68 -8.49 23.01
CA ARG A 24 -26.80 -9.42 23.27
C ARG A 24 -26.23 -10.78 23.67
N ASP A 25 -26.82 -11.38 24.69
CA ASP A 25 -26.49 -12.71 25.22
C ASP A 25 -26.52 -13.78 24.11
N VAL A 26 -25.41 -14.51 23.95
CA VAL A 26 -25.38 -15.80 23.24
C VAL A 26 -25.09 -16.87 24.30
N PRO A 27 -25.99 -17.83 24.56
CA PRO A 27 -25.75 -18.87 25.55
C PRO A 27 -24.72 -19.89 25.01
N GLY A 28 -23.60 -20.10 25.71
CA GLY A 28 -22.71 -21.24 25.42
C GLY A 28 -21.20 -21.10 25.64
N MET A 29 -20.66 -20.02 26.23
CA MET A 29 -19.21 -19.88 26.41
C MET A 29 -18.76 -20.09 27.88
N PRO A 30 -17.75 -20.94 28.16
CA PRO A 30 -17.29 -21.25 29.51
C PRO A 30 -16.52 -20.08 30.15
N ALA A 31 -16.68 -19.92 31.46
CA ALA A 31 -16.10 -18.84 32.26
C ALA A 31 -14.54 -18.80 32.18
N MET A 32 -13.99 -17.62 31.91
CA MET A 32 -12.55 -17.33 32.02
C MET A 32 -12.08 -17.55 33.48
N LYS A 33 -11.09 -18.43 33.65
CA LYS A 33 -10.40 -18.68 34.93
C LYS A 33 -9.55 -17.46 35.31
N SER A 34 -9.64 -17.07 36.57
CA SER A 34 -8.78 -16.07 37.22
C SER A 34 -7.37 -16.63 37.46
N LEU A 35 -6.33 -15.93 37.02
CA LEU A 35 -4.94 -16.17 37.45
C LEU A 35 -4.67 -15.45 38.78
N PRO A 36 -3.99 -16.07 39.77
CA PRO A 36 -3.67 -15.43 41.04
C PRO A 36 -2.47 -14.48 40.89
N ILE A 37 -2.59 -13.29 41.48
CA ILE A 37 -1.48 -12.35 41.67
C ILE A 37 -0.59 -12.90 42.80
N GLN A 38 0.64 -13.32 42.48
CA GLN A 38 1.64 -13.63 43.49
C GLN A 38 2.09 -12.35 44.19
N ARG A 39 1.87 -12.26 45.51
CA ARG A 39 2.41 -11.20 46.37
C ARG A 39 3.91 -11.41 46.57
N SER A 40 4.76 -10.51 46.06
CA SER A 40 6.12 -10.38 46.59
C SER A 40 6.07 -9.66 47.95
N ARG A 41 6.76 -10.22 48.94
CA ARG A 41 6.83 -9.69 50.30
C ARG A 41 7.81 -8.52 50.38
N SER A 42 7.43 -7.33 49.90
CA SER A 42 8.11 -6.07 50.29
C SER A 42 7.34 -4.80 49.90
N ALA A 43 6.00 -4.82 49.90
CA ALA A 43 5.20 -3.62 49.58
C ALA A 43 4.44 -3.10 50.80
N ARG A 44 4.95 -2.05 51.43
CA ARG A 44 4.11 -1.07 52.14
C ARG A 44 4.24 0.27 51.42
N SER A 45 3.08 0.79 51.00
CA SER A 45 2.83 2.11 50.39
C SER A 45 3.21 2.32 48.92
N SER A 46 2.26 2.04 48.02
CA SER A 46 2.27 2.46 46.60
C SER A 46 0.84 2.77 46.13
N VAL A 47 0.69 3.82 45.30
CA VAL A 47 -0.56 4.20 44.64
C VAL A 47 -0.33 4.07 43.13
N GLY A 48 -1.15 3.26 42.46
CA GLY A 48 -1.08 3.07 41.01
C GLY A 48 -2.17 3.87 40.30
N PHE A 49 -1.85 4.46 39.16
CA PHE A 49 -2.80 5.13 38.27
C PHE A 49 -2.86 4.42 36.93
N ILE A 50 -4.07 4.33 36.35
CA ILE A 50 -4.31 3.81 35.01
C ILE A 50 -4.85 4.98 34.19
N CYS A 51 -4.10 5.40 33.16
CA CYS A 51 -4.56 6.41 32.21
C CYS A 51 -4.99 5.70 30.93
N LEU A 52 -6.22 5.93 30.48
CA LEU A 52 -6.75 5.38 29.23
C LEU A 52 -6.83 6.51 28.19
N SER A 53 -6.14 6.33 27.07
CA SER A 53 -6.24 7.18 25.87
C SER A 53 -7.07 6.46 24.78
N PRO A 54 -7.71 7.19 23.82
CA PRO A 54 -8.56 6.59 22.79
C PRO A 54 -7.78 5.66 21.83
N PRO A 55 -8.47 4.77 21.11
CA PRO A 55 -8.14 3.35 21.14
C PRO A 55 -6.94 2.99 20.26
N GLY A 56 -5.90 2.43 20.90
CA GLY A 56 -4.80 1.75 20.22
C GLY A 56 -3.50 1.75 21.02
N LEU A 57 -3.36 0.78 21.93
CA LEU A 57 -2.13 0.33 22.63
C LEU A 57 -1.46 1.27 23.66
N VAL A 58 -1.47 0.81 24.92
CA VAL A 58 -0.35 0.41 25.80
C VAL A 58 -0.78 0.65 27.26
N VAL A 59 -0.80 -0.40 28.09
CA VAL A 59 -0.94 -0.27 29.55
C VAL A 59 0.46 -0.27 30.14
N GLU A 60 0.97 0.88 30.54
CA GLU A 60 2.25 0.98 31.27
C GLU A 60 2.02 1.28 32.75
N TYR A 61 2.71 0.52 33.60
CA TYR A 61 2.75 0.72 35.05
C TYR A 61 3.87 1.70 35.40
N PHE A 62 3.53 2.87 35.96
CA PHE A 62 4.53 3.83 36.40
C PHE A 62 4.84 3.71 37.90
N HIS A 63 6.13 3.75 38.25
CA HIS A 63 6.62 3.89 39.63
C HIS A 63 7.03 5.36 39.85
N ILE A 64 6.33 6.07 40.72
CA ILE A 64 6.73 7.43 41.14
C ILE A 64 7.35 7.37 42.54
N PRO A 65 8.62 7.79 42.72
CA PRO A 65 9.25 7.87 44.04
C PRO A 65 8.59 8.96 44.92
N LYS A 66 8.47 8.68 46.23
CA LYS A 66 7.86 9.56 47.25
C LYS A 66 8.47 10.97 47.35
N ALA A 67 9.67 11.20 46.80
CA ALA A 67 10.35 12.50 46.83
C ALA A 67 9.59 13.59 46.05
N LEU A 68 8.76 13.22 45.07
CA LEU A 68 7.92 14.17 44.32
C LEU A 68 6.59 14.51 45.02
N LEU A 69 6.25 13.83 46.12
CA LEU A 69 4.99 14.01 46.85
C LEU A 69 5.09 14.95 48.07
N PHE A 70 6.29 15.41 48.43
CA PHE A 70 6.52 16.32 49.56
C PHE A 70 6.82 17.74 49.08
N ALA A 71 5.81 18.39 48.51
CA ALA A 71 5.77 19.84 48.37
C ALA A 71 4.34 20.32 48.55
N SER A 72 3.81 20.20 49.78
CA SER A 72 2.75 21.06 50.34
C SER A 72 2.31 20.49 51.68
N SER A 73 2.86 21.02 52.77
CA SER A 73 2.31 20.84 54.11
C SER A 73 1.79 22.18 54.63
N ALA A 74 0.59 22.56 54.17
CA ALA A 74 -0.30 23.49 54.86
C ALA A 74 -1.74 23.27 54.35
N ALA A 75 -2.67 22.95 55.25
CA ALA A 75 -4.07 22.62 54.97
C ALA A 75 -4.96 23.89 54.90
N PRO A 76 -6.28 23.79 54.66
CA PRO A 76 -6.97 23.16 53.54
C PRO A 76 -8.00 24.12 52.90
N THR A 77 -8.08 24.20 51.57
CA THR A 77 -9.32 24.49 50.80
C THR A 77 -8.97 24.40 49.32
N GLY A 78 -9.63 23.50 48.57
CA GLY A 78 -9.55 23.44 47.10
C GLY A 78 -8.31 22.78 46.45
N GLY A 79 -7.37 22.21 47.21
CA GLY A 79 -6.06 21.78 46.69
C GLY A 79 -5.96 20.40 46.03
N ALA A 80 -6.96 19.51 46.18
CA ALA A 80 -6.86 18.15 45.64
C ALA A 80 -6.93 18.11 44.09
N ASP A 81 -7.77 18.96 43.50
CA ASP A 81 -7.88 19.10 42.05
C ASP A 81 -6.63 19.76 41.45
N LEU A 82 -6.02 20.71 42.17
CA LEU A 82 -4.81 21.41 41.72
C LEU A 82 -3.57 20.50 41.72
N ILE A 83 -3.44 19.60 42.69
CA ILE A 83 -2.32 18.63 42.75
C ILE A 83 -2.45 17.57 41.64
N MET A 84 -3.67 17.09 41.37
CA MET A 84 -3.95 16.20 40.22
C MET A 84 -3.66 16.90 38.89
N LEU A 85 -4.10 18.15 38.73
CA LEU A 85 -3.82 18.94 37.52
C LEU A 85 -2.32 19.19 37.34
N THR A 86 -1.59 19.47 38.42
CA THR A 86 -0.15 19.74 38.38
C THR A 86 0.64 18.46 38.08
N ALA A 87 0.24 17.31 38.62
CA ALA A 87 0.82 16.01 38.28
C ALA A 87 0.53 15.62 36.82
N CYS A 88 -0.71 15.81 36.34
CA CYS A 88 -1.06 15.62 34.94
C CYS A 88 -0.31 16.59 34.01
N LEU A 89 -0.17 17.87 34.37
CA LEU A 89 0.61 18.83 33.58
C LEU A 89 2.10 18.51 33.60
N THR A 90 2.63 17.99 34.71
CA THR A 90 4.05 17.62 34.79
C THR A 90 4.33 16.34 34.00
N VAL A 91 3.45 15.34 34.02
CA VAL A 91 3.53 14.16 33.16
C VAL A 91 3.33 14.55 31.69
N TYR A 92 2.38 15.44 31.39
CA TYR A 92 2.14 15.97 30.04
C TYR A 92 3.34 16.78 29.54
N ASN A 93 3.90 17.67 30.35
CA ASN A 93 5.08 18.49 30.01
C ASN A 93 6.37 17.67 30.01
N HIS A 94 6.48 16.60 30.81
CA HIS A 94 7.59 15.66 30.73
C HIS A 94 7.48 14.81 29.46
N PHE A 95 6.28 14.40 29.04
CA PHE A 95 6.06 13.81 27.71
C PHE A 95 6.41 14.81 26.60
N GLN A 96 5.90 16.05 26.63
CA GLN A 96 6.23 17.08 25.64
C GLN A 96 7.72 17.45 25.64
N GLY A 97 8.37 17.47 26.81
CA GLY A 97 9.79 17.79 27.01
C GLY A 97 10.74 16.67 26.58
N ASN A 98 10.35 15.39 26.73
CA ASN A 98 11.09 14.24 26.18
C ASN A 98 10.72 13.92 24.72
N CYS A 99 9.66 14.53 24.19
CA CYS A 99 9.35 14.55 22.76
C CYS A 99 10.14 15.61 21.97
N ASN A 100 10.98 16.41 22.64
CA ASN A 100 11.82 17.43 22.00
C ASN A 100 13.15 16.92 21.44
N GLY A 101 13.46 15.63 21.59
CA GLY A 101 14.23 14.96 20.56
C GLY A 101 13.28 14.78 19.38
N LYS A 102 13.45 15.54 18.29
CA LYS A 102 12.74 15.32 17.03
C LYS A 102 12.95 13.86 16.58
N ARG A 103 12.18 12.90 17.09
CA ARG A 103 11.92 11.65 16.40
C ARG A 103 11.15 12.10 15.17
N LYS A 104 11.88 12.27 14.08
CA LYS A 104 11.32 12.34 12.73
C LYS A 104 10.25 11.24 12.70
N ALA A 105 8.98 11.58 12.50
CA ALA A 105 7.96 10.55 12.32
C ALA A 105 8.50 9.59 11.25
N ALA A 106 8.56 8.29 11.53
CA ALA A 106 9.14 7.32 10.62
C ALA A 106 8.42 7.43 9.26
N THR A 107 9.11 8.00 8.28
CA THR A 107 8.57 8.34 6.97
C THR A 107 8.59 7.09 6.12
N LEU A 108 7.42 6.55 5.76
CA LEU A 108 7.37 5.38 4.89
C LEU A 108 7.71 5.82 3.45
N LYS A 109 8.78 5.25 2.90
CA LYS A 109 9.17 5.49 1.51
C LYS A 109 8.69 4.36 0.61
N ALA A 110 8.56 4.65 -0.67
CA ALA A 110 8.30 3.63 -1.68
C ALA A 110 9.11 3.83 -2.95
N MET A 111 9.20 2.77 -3.76
CA MET A 111 9.67 2.87 -5.14
C MET A 111 8.67 2.21 -6.09
N ILE A 112 8.45 2.85 -7.23
CA ILE A 112 7.68 2.32 -8.35
C ILE A 112 8.65 1.88 -9.45
N LEU A 113 8.61 0.59 -9.82
CA LEU A 113 9.43 0.06 -10.92
C LEU A 113 8.81 0.39 -12.28
N ALA A 114 9.37 1.38 -12.97
CA ALA A 114 8.84 1.95 -14.21
C ALA A 114 9.81 1.86 -15.41
N ALA A 115 11.01 1.29 -15.25
CA ALA A 115 12.04 1.16 -16.30
C ALA A 115 11.82 0.03 -17.35
N GLY A 116 10.59 -0.48 -17.51
CA GLY A 116 10.31 -1.59 -18.43
C GLY A 116 10.09 -1.18 -19.90
N LEU A 117 10.57 -1.99 -20.85
CA LEU A 117 10.37 -1.76 -22.30
C LEU A 117 8.92 -1.93 -22.79
N GLY A 118 8.08 -2.65 -22.03
CA GLY A 118 6.68 -2.88 -22.39
C GLY A 118 6.47 -3.54 -23.76
N THR A 119 7.36 -4.44 -24.18
CA THR A 119 7.40 -5.01 -25.53
C THR A 119 6.10 -5.73 -25.92
N ARG A 120 5.46 -6.42 -24.98
CA ARG A 120 4.16 -7.12 -25.16
C ARG A 120 2.96 -6.20 -25.45
N LEU A 121 3.12 -4.90 -25.24
CA LEU A 121 2.11 -3.88 -25.54
C LEU A 121 2.44 -3.10 -26.81
N ARG A 122 3.52 -3.42 -27.53
CA ARG A 122 3.84 -2.75 -28.79
C ARG A 122 2.71 -3.00 -29.80
N PRO A 123 2.36 -2.01 -30.63
CA PRO A 123 3.02 -0.71 -30.78
C PRO A 123 2.55 0.39 -29.81
N LEU A 124 1.63 0.12 -28.87
CA LEU A 124 1.12 1.14 -27.92
C LEU A 124 2.27 1.78 -27.12
N THR A 125 3.19 0.95 -26.64
CA THR A 125 4.33 1.42 -25.84
C THR A 125 5.36 2.22 -26.64
N LEU A 126 5.30 2.22 -27.97
CA LEU A 126 6.14 3.12 -28.79
C LEU A 126 5.66 4.57 -28.74
N GLU A 127 4.38 4.79 -28.48
CA GLU A 127 3.79 6.13 -28.36
C GLU A 127 3.82 6.63 -26.91
N ARG A 128 3.59 5.74 -25.94
CA ARG A 128 3.48 6.11 -24.53
C ARG A 128 4.11 5.06 -23.61
N PRO A 129 4.98 5.43 -22.65
CA PRO A 129 5.55 4.47 -21.72
C PRO A 129 4.44 3.86 -20.85
N LYS A 130 4.62 2.59 -20.48
CA LYS A 130 3.59 1.81 -19.78
C LYS A 130 3.04 2.50 -18.51
N PRO A 131 3.86 3.12 -17.63
CA PRO A 131 3.35 3.83 -16.45
C PRO A 131 2.38 4.99 -16.77
N LEU A 132 2.47 5.57 -17.97
CA LEU A 132 1.60 6.67 -18.40
C LEU A 132 0.36 6.19 -19.20
N MET A 133 0.25 4.90 -19.49
CA MET A 133 -0.93 4.37 -20.18
C MET A 133 -2.19 4.64 -19.35
N PRO A 134 -3.25 5.21 -19.95
CA PRO A 134 -4.44 5.59 -19.21
C PRO A 134 -5.27 4.36 -18.88
N VAL A 135 -5.64 4.19 -17.61
CA VAL A 135 -6.57 3.16 -17.15
C VAL A 135 -7.75 3.87 -16.53
N GLY A 136 -8.93 3.76 -17.16
CA GLY A 136 -10.10 4.57 -16.80
C GLY A 136 -9.80 6.07 -16.84
N ASN A 137 -9.16 6.55 -17.90
CA ASN A 137 -8.73 7.95 -18.11
C ASN A 137 -7.74 8.53 -17.10
N VAL A 138 -7.13 7.71 -16.24
CA VAL A 138 -6.09 8.14 -15.30
C VAL A 138 -4.79 7.37 -15.61
N PRO A 139 -3.63 8.04 -15.76
CA PRO A 139 -2.35 7.36 -15.90
C PRO A 139 -2.14 6.32 -14.81
N LEU A 140 -1.56 5.16 -15.15
CA LEU A 140 -1.38 4.09 -14.17
C LEU A 140 -0.50 4.54 -12.99
N ILE A 141 0.58 5.28 -13.25
CA ILE A 141 1.48 5.79 -12.21
C ILE A 141 0.76 6.71 -11.21
N ASP A 142 -0.20 7.54 -11.67
CA ASP A 142 -1.00 8.38 -10.77
C ASP A 142 -1.84 7.53 -9.81
N ARG A 143 -2.39 6.42 -10.32
CA ARG A 143 -3.16 5.48 -9.50
C ARG A 143 -2.25 4.80 -8.47
N THR A 144 -1.04 4.41 -8.86
CA THR A 144 -0.05 3.82 -7.95
C THR A 144 0.40 4.80 -6.88
N ILE A 145 0.67 6.06 -7.24
CA ILE A 145 1.01 7.12 -6.28
C ILE A 145 -0.15 7.34 -5.30
N GLY A 146 -1.38 7.47 -5.82
CA GLY A 146 -2.58 7.61 -4.99
C GLY A 146 -2.84 6.40 -4.09
N TYR A 147 -2.51 5.19 -4.55
CA TYR A 147 -2.54 3.95 -3.77
C TYR A 147 -1.55 4.00 -2.60
N LEU A 148 -0.28 4.30 -2.89
CA LEU A 148 0.78 4.37 -1.88
C LEU A 148 0.50 5.44 -0.81
N LYS A 149 0.00 6.62 -1.19
CA LYS A 149 -0.38 7.68 -0.26
C LYS A 149 -1.37 7.23 0.82
N ARG A 150 -2.32 6.35 0.49
CA ARG A 150 -3.30 5.85 1.47
C ARG A 150 -2.67 5.03 2.59
N PHE A 151 -1.45 4.51 2.38
CA PHE A 151 -0.69 3.75 3.37
C PHE A 151 0.37 4.58 4.09
N GLY A 152 0.30 5.92 3.98
CA GLY A 152 1.22 6.83 4.66
C GLY A 152 2.58 6.95 4.00
N VAL A 153 2.72 6.55 2.72
CA VAL A 153 3.92 6.83 1.94
C VAL A 153 4.02 8.34 1.68
N ASP A 154 5.18 8.92 1.94
CA ASP A 154 5.42 10.37 1.81
C ASP A 154 6.55 10.75 0.84
N ARG A 155 7.32 9.76 0.37
CA ARG A 155 8.36 9.91 -0.64
C ARG A 155 8.38 8.70 -1.56
N ILE A 156 8.51 8.96 -2.86
CA ILE A 156 8.51 7.92 -3.88
C ILE A 156 9.75 8.07 -4.78
N ALA A 157 10.50 6.98 -4.96
CA ALA A 157 11.46 6.84 -6.05
C ALA A 157 10.78 6.21 -7.27
N VAL A 158 11.13 6.64 -8.48
CA VAL A 158 10.63 6.04 -9.73
C VAL A 158 11.80 5.82 -10.65
N ASN A 159 12.11 4.57 -11.02
CA ASN A 159 13.11 4.33 -12.07
C ASN A 159 12.48 4.40 -13.46
N THR A 160 13.21 4.90 -14.45
CA THR A 160 12.72 5.08 -15.82
C THR A 160 13.79 4.68 -16.84
N HIS A 161 13.37 4.28 -18.04
CA HIS A 161 14.29 3.94 -19.13
C HIS A 161 13.63 4.24 -20.48
N HIS A 162 12.63 3.46 -20.86
CA HIS A 162 11.90 3.65 -22.11
C HIS A 162 11.03 4.90 -22.08
N LEU A 163 11.27 5.85 -23.00
CA LEU A 163 10.62 7.17 -23.04
C LEU A 163 10.69 7.90 -21.69
N ALA A 164 11.87 7.84 -21.03
CA ALA A 164 12.10 8.43 -19.71
C ALA A 164 11.66 9.90 -19.64
N ASP A 165 11.99 10.71 -20.65
CA ASP A 165 11.58 12.11 -20.77
C ASP A 165 10.07 12.33 -20.56
N GLN A 166 9.22 11.44 -21.08
CA GLN A 166 7.77 11.57 -20.91
C GLN A 166 7.35 11.31 -19.46
N VAL A 167 7.97 10.32 -18.80
CA VAL A 167 7.68 9.99 -17.39
C VAL A 167 8.19 11.11 -16.48
N SER A 168 9.42 11.57 -16.70
CA SER A 168 10.01 12.70 -15.96
C SER A 168 9.17 13.96 -16.14
N ALA A 169 8.81 14.33 -17.37
CA ALA A 169 7.96 15.48 -17.63
C ALA A 169 6.57 15.37 -17.00
N HIS A 170 5.98 14.16 -16.93
CA HIS A 170 4.69 13.95 -16.26
C HIS A 170 4.79 14.11 -14.74
N LEU A 171 5.88 13.63 -14.13
CA LEU A 171 6.09 13.70 -12.68
C LEU A 171 6.54 15.10 -12.21
N ASP A 172 7.34 15.80 -13.02
CA ASP A 172 7.78 17.17 -12.75
C ASP A 172 6.74 18.23 -13.18
N GLY A 173 5.94 17.92 -14.21
CA GLY A 173 5.16 18.89 -14.99
C GLY A 173 3.67 19.04 -14.65
N GLY A 174 3.20 18.64 -13.47
CA GLY A 174 1.99 19.29 -12.92
C GLY A 174 0.76 18.43 -12.65
N ARG A 175 0.87 17.54 -11.66
CA ARG A 175 -0.24 17.28 -10.74
C ARG A 175 0.28 17.49 -9.33
N PRO A 176 -0.45 18.18 -8.43
CA PRO A 176 -0.09 18.15 -7.03
C PRO A 176 -0.33 16.72 -6.54
N PHE A 177 0.74 15.92 -6.53
CA PHE A 177 0.69 14.62 -5.88
C PHE A 177 0.77 14.78 -4.36
N ASP A 178 1.05 15.99 -3.84
CA ASP A 178 1.30 16.30 -2.42
C ASP A 178 2.25 15.30 -1.75
N ILE A 179 3.21 14.80 -2.52
CA ILE A 179 4.19 13.79 -2.12
C ILE A 179 5.48 14.04 -2.91
N ALA A 180 6.63 13.87 -2.27
CA ALA A 180 7.91 14.06 -2.95
C ALA A 180 8.20 12.86 -3.86
N VAL A 181 8.44 13.12 -5.15
CA VAL A 181 8.80 12.10 -6.13
C VAL A 181 10.21 12.39 -6.65
N ARG A 182 11.08 11.38 -6.69
CA ARG A 182 12.41 11.47 -7.30
C ARG A 182 12.51 10.45 -8.42
N VAL A 183 12.86 10.91 -9.62
CA VAL A 183 13.05 10.07 -10.80
C VAL A 183 14.51 9.66 -10.92
N TYR A 184 14.75 8.38 -11.21
CA TYR A 184 16.05 7.80 -11.49
C TYR A 184 16.03 7.25 -12.91
N GLU A 185 16.70 7.94 -13.83
CA GLU A 185 16.85 7.43 -15.19
C GLU A 185 17.93 6.34 -15.23
N GLU A 186 17.60 5.24 -15.89
CA GLU A 186 18.51 4.14 -16.18
C GLU A 186 18.95 4.26 -17.66
N PRO A 187 20.21 4.64 -17.96
CA PRO A 187 20.70 4.69 -19.33
C PRO A 187 20.66 3.31 -20.01
N GLU A 188 20.87 2.26 -19.23
CA GLU A 188 20.77 0.85 -19.61
C GLU A 188 19.84 0.14 -18.64
N ILE A 189 19.08 -0.86 -19.09
CA ILE A 189 18.14 -1.60 -18.23
C ILE A 189 18.91 -2.35 -17.14
N LEU A 190 18.69 -1.98 -15.89
CA LEU A 190 19.34 -2.60 -14.73
C LEU A 190 18.54 -3.77 -14.14
N GLY A 191 17.36 -4.05 -14.68
CA GLY A 191 16.44 -5.02 -14.08
C GLY A 191 15.83 -4.51 -12.78
N THR A 192 14.96 -5.30 -12.16
CA THR A 192 14.21 -4.87 -10.96
C THR A 192 15.09 -4.74 -9.72
N GLY A 193 16.07 -5.62 -9.55
CA GLY A 193 17.04 -5.57 -8.46
C GLY A 193 18.08 -4.47 -8.69
N GLY A 194 18.64 -4.39 -9.90
CA GLY A 194 19.65 -3.37 -10.22
C GLY A 194 19.06 -1.96 -10.17
N GLY A 195 17.81 -1.79 -10.63
CA GLY A 195 17.08 -0.53 -10.51
C GLY A 195 16.86 -0.13 -9.05
N LEU A 196 16.49 -1.08 -8.17
CA LEU A 196 16.39 -0.83 -6.73
C LEU A 196 17.74 -0.42 -6.11
N LYS A 197 18.83 -1.12 -6.48
CA LYS A 197 20.17 -0.78 -5.98
C LYS A 197 20.64 0.59 -6.47
N ASN A 198 20.23 0.99 -7.67
CA ASN A 198 20.56 2.30 -8.23
C ASN A 198 19.90 3.47 -7.47
N THR A 199 18.89 3.21 -6.64
CA THR A 199 18.27 4.22 -5.76
C THR A 199 18.74 4.11 -4.31
N GLU A 200 19.88 3.48 -4.04
CA GLU A 200 20.40 3.26 -2.69
C GLU A 200 20.52 4.55 -1.86
N ASP A 201 20.88 5.67 -2.51
CA ASP A 201 20.99 7.00 -1.89
C ASP A 201 19.63 7.60 -1.46
N PHE A 202 18.52 6.99 -1.86
CA PHE A 202 17.17 7.41 -1.47
C PHE A 202 16.74 6.88 -0.10
N TRP A 203 17.22 5.70 0.26
CA TRP A 203 16.73 4.94 1.40
C TRP A 203 17.37 5.41 2.71
N ASP A 204 16.67 5.17 3.81
CA ASP A 204 17.18 5.30 5.18
C ASP A 204 17.07 3.94 5.87
N ASP A 205 17.37 3.86 7.16
CA ASP A 205 17.35 2.61 7.94
C ASP A 205 15.94 2.10 8.27
N GLU A 206 14.90 2.61 7.58
CA GLU A 206 13.51 2.23 7.79
C GLU A 206 13.00 1.31 6.66
N PRO A 207 12.13 0.33 6.95
CA PRO A 207 11.50 -0.48 5.92
C PRO A 207 10.71 0.35 4.91
N PHE A 208 10.80 -0.04 3.64
CA PHE A 208 10.19 0.67 2.51
C PHE A 208 9.39 -0.27 1.61
N VAL A 209 8.54 0.32 0.77
CA VAL A 209 7.68 -0.43 -0.18
C VAL A 209 8.31 -0.42 -1.57
N LEU A 210 8.28 -1.53 -2.26
CA LEU A 210 8.59 -1.59 -3.70
C LEU A 210 7.36 -2.17 -4.44
N ILE A 211 7.04 -1.61 -5.59
CA ILE A 211 5.85 -1.99 -6.38
C ILE A 211 6.16 -1.95 -7.87
N ASN A 212 5.72 -2.97 -8.62
CA ASN A 212 5.81 -2.92 -10.08
C ASN A 212 4.88 -1.83 -10.65
N GLY A 213 5.38 -1.02 -11.57
CA GLY A 213 4.63 0.07 -12.21
C GLY A 213 3.59 -0.36 -13.23
N ASP A 214 3.31 -1.66 -13.35
CA ASP A 214 2.32 -2.22 -14.28
C ASP A 214 1.15 -2.95 -13.62
N ILE A 215 0.95 -2.72 -12.33
CA ILE A 215 -0.13 -3.32 -11.53
C ILE A 215 -1.23 -2.30 -11.28
N LEU A 216 -2.48 -2.69 -11.52
CA LEU A 216 -3.68 -2.03 -10.98
C LEU A 216 -4.17 -2.81 -9.75
N THR A 217 -4.24 -2.16 -8.59
CA THR A 217 -4.67 -2.81 -7.35
C THR A 217 -5.35 -1.86 -6.36
N ASP A 218 -6.20 -2.43 -5.50
CA ASP A 218 -6.72 -1.80 -4.28
C ASP A 218 -6.46 -2.63 -3.00
N MET A 219 -5.63 -3.67 -3.09
CA MET A 219 -5.26 -4.55 -1.97
C MET A 219 -4.74 -3.75 -0.75
N ASP A 220 -5.14 -4.16 0.46
CA ASP A 220 -4.69 -3.52 1.71
C ASP A 220 -3.23 -3.90 2.03
N LEU A 221 -2.32 -2.93 1.89
CA LEU A 221 -0.89 -3.07 2.19
C LEU A 221 -0.57 -2.96 3.70
N GLY A 222 -1.48 -2.38 4.48
CA GLY A 222 -1.27 -2.07 5.90
C GLY A 222 -0.89 -3.29 6.75
N PRO A 223 -1.62 -4.42 6.67
CA PRO A 223 -1.27 -5.66 7.35
C PRO A 223 0.15 -6.15 7.05
N ALA A 224 0.58 -6.11 5.78
CA ALA A 224 1.92 -6.53 5.37
C ALA A 224 3.01 -5.60 5.94
N ILE A 225 2.82 -4.28 5.90
CA ILE A 225 3.75 -3.31 6.51
C ILE A 225 3.91 -3.57 8.01
N ARG A 226 2.79 -3.78 8.73
CA ARG A 226 2.81 -4.05 10.17
C ARG A 226 3.44 -5.41 10.51
N ALA A 227 3.23 -6.42 9.68
CA ALA A 227 3.85 -7.72 9.84
C ALA A 227 5.37 -7.62 9.67
N HIS A 228 5.82 -6.96 8.60
CA HIS A 228 7.24 -6.79 8.29
C HIS A 228 7.99 -6.05 9.41
N ARG A 229 7.46 -4.91 9.88
CA ARG A 229 8.06 -4.11 10.97
C ARG A 229 8.20 -4.87 12.29
N ARG A 230 7.34 -5.86 12.57
CA ARG A 230 7.42 -6.69 13.78
C ARG A 230 8.33 -7.90 13.64
N GLY A 231 8.62 -8.28 12.41
CA GLY A 231 9.21 -9.58 12.10
C GLY A 231 10.72 -9.58 11.88
N GLY A 232 11.32 -8.43 11.54
CA GLY A 232 12.76 -8.35 11.23
C GLY A 232 13.13 -9.20 10.01
N HIS A 233 12.29 -9.18 8.97
CA HIS A 233 12.48 -9.97 7.76
C HIS A 233 13.19 -9.15 6.69
N MET A 234 13.99 -9.76 5.83
CA MET A 234 14.62 -9.05 4.70
C MET A 234 13.58 -8.57 3.68
N ALA A 235 12.52 -9.37 3.51
CA ALA A 235 11.42 -9.02 2.63
C ALA A 235 10.10 -9.64 3.10
N THR A 236 9.01 -8.95 2.83
CA THR A 236 7.63 -9.45 2.95
C THR A 236 6.92 -9.22 1.62
N LEU A 237 6.66 -10.29 0.88
CA LEU A 237 6.01 -10.28 -0.43
C LEU A 237 4.50 -10.37 -0.24
N LEU A 238 3.75 -9.48 -0.89
CA LEU A 238 2.30 -9.66 -0.98
C LEU A 238 2.03 -10.75 -2.00
N VAL A 239 1.17 -11.69 -1.60
CA VAL A 239 0.81 -12.84 -2.42
C VAL A 239 -0.69 -13.07 -2.36
N HIS A 240 -1.25 -13.67 -3.39
CA HIS A 240 -2.67 -14.03 -3.43
C HIS A 240 -2.88 -15.31 -4.24
N ASP A 241 -4.05 -15.93 -4.11
CA ASP A 241 -4.41 -17.06 -4.96
C ASP A 241 -4.84 -16.57 -6.35
N CYS A 242 -3.94 -16.76 -7.32
CA CYS A 242 -4.23 -16.52 -8.73
C CYS A 242 -3.66 -17.68 -9.56
N PRO A 243 -4.43 -18.75 -9.80
CA PRO A 243 -3.93 -20.00 -10.38
C PRO A 243 -3.05 -19.87 -11.64
N PRO A 244 -3.31 -18.92 -12.57
CA PRO A 244 -2.42 -18.71 -13.71
C PRO A 244 -0.97 -18.30 -13.34
N PHE A 245 -0.77 -17.69 -12.18
CA PHE A 245 0.49 -17.09 -11.72
C PHE A 245 1.05 -17.73 -10.43
N ASN A 246 0.41 -18.77 -9.88
CA ASN A 246 0.79 -19.38 -8.60
C ASN A 246 2.13 -20.13 -8.68
N GLN A 247 3.21 -19.50 -8.19
CA GLN A 247 4.60 -20.00 -8.27
C GLN A 247 5.31 -20.07 -6.90
N ILE A 248 4.82 -19.37 -5.88
CA ILE A 248 5.44 -19.29 -4.57
C ILE A 248 4.88 -20.39 -3.66
N LEU A 249 5.76 -21.18 -3.05
CA LEU A 249 5.43 -22.09 -1.95
C LEU A 249 5.79 -21.45 -0.61
N MET A 250 4.88 -21.54 0.36
CA MET A 250 5.08 -20.97 1.70
C MET A 250 4.72 -21.97 2.80
N SER A 251 5.32 -21.81 3.97
CA SER A 251 4.88 -22.50 5.18
C SER A 251 3.54 -21.95 5.69
N PRO A 252 2.81 -22.69 6.56
CA PRO A 252 1.62 -22.16 7.24
C PRO A 252 1.88 -20.87 8.03
N GLU A 253 3.12 -20.68 8.51
CA GLU A 253 3.57 -19.49 9.21
C GLU A 253 3.93 -18.33 8.25
N GLY A 254 3.82 -18.53 6.94
CA GLY A 254 4.08 -17.51 5.92
C GLY A 254 5.55 -17.33 5.56
N GLU A 255 6.43 -18.29 5.87
CA GLU A 255 7.81 -18.28 5.40
C GLU A 255 7.86 -18.73 3.93
N LEU A 256 8.62 -18.03 3.09
CA LEU A 256 8.81 -18.47 1.70
C LEU A 256 9.78 -19.63 1.66
N LEU A 257 9.29 -20.77 1.19
CA LEU A 257 10.09 -21.99 1.03
C LEU A 257 10.70 -22.07 -0.37
N GLU A 258 9.99 -21.59 -1.38
CA GLU A 258 10.43 -21.68 -2.76
C GLU A 258 9.73 -20.65 -3.67
N ILE A 259 10.48 -20.09 -4.63
CA ILE A 259 9.93 -19.35 -5.77
C ILE A 259 10.24 -20.12 -7.05
N ALA A 260 9.32 -20.98 -7.47
CA ALA A 260 9.51 -21.88 -8.61
C ALA A 260 9.46 -21.13 -9.96
N SER A 261 9.98 -21.76 -11.00
CA SER A 261 9.82 -21.31 -12.40
C SER A 261 8.49 -21.77 -13.02
N THR A 262 7.85 -22.77 -12.41
CA THR A 262 6.61 -23.38 -12.87
C THR A 262 5.51 -23.24 -11.81
N ARG A 263 4.26 -23.31 -12.27
CA ARG A 263 3.09 -23.30 -11.40
C ARG A 263 2.85 -24.66 -10.77
N GLY A 264 2.16 -24.69 -9.62
CA GLY A 264 1.85 -25.94 -8.93
C GLY A 264 0.74 -25.80 -7.87
N PRO A 265 0.13 -26.91 -7.44
CA PRO A 265 -0.88 -26.92 -6.39
C PRO A 265 -0.28 -26.42 -5.06
N GLY A 266 -1.09 -25.76 -4.25
CA GLY A 266 -0.67 -25.21 -2.95
C GLY A 266 0.29 -24.01 -3.04
N ARG A 267 0.51 -23.47 -4.24
CA ARG A 267 1.29 -22.25 -4.46
C ARG A 267 0.40 -21.03 -4.60
N VAL A 268 0.99 -19.85 -4.39
CA VAL A 268 0.36 -18.55 -4.53
C VAL A 268 1.13 -17.66 -5.50
N ALA A 269 0.48 -16.64 -6.02
CA ALA A 269 1.04 -15.71 -6.99
C ALA A 269 1.69 -14.52 -6.29
N PHE A 270 2.89 -14.15 -6.75
CA PHE A 270 3.52 -12.89 -6.34
C PHE A 270 2.81 -11.72 -7.00
N THR A 271 2.35 -10.75 -6.22
CA THR A 271 1.64 -9.60 -6.77
C THR A 271 2.58 -8.56 -7.38
N GLY A 272 3.89 -8.64 -7.14
CA GLY A 272 4.83 -7.57 -7.50
C GLY A 272 4.82 -6.39 -6.53
N ILE A 273 4.26 -6.57 -5.34
CA ILE A 273 4.27 -5.60 -4.23
C ILE A 273 4.97 -6.26 -3.03
N HIS A 274 5.90 -5.55 -2.40
CA HIS A 274 6.64 -6.06 -1.26
C HIS A 274 7.12 -4.94 -0.34
N VAL A 275 7.30 -5.30 0.93
CA VAL A 275 7.92 -4.46 1.96
C VAL A 275 9.32 -5.01 2.21
N LEU A 276 10.34 -4.16 2.14
CA LEU A 276 11.74 -4.54 2.15
C LEU A 276 12.46 -3.86 3.33
N ASP A 277 13.38 -4.62 3.92
CA ASP A 277 14.35 -4.08 4.86
C ASP A 277 15.54 -3.47 4.10
N PRO A 278 16.09 -2.32 4.52
CA PRO A 278 17.26 -1.72 3.88
C PRO A 278 18.47 -2.64 3.78
N GLY A 279 18.67 -3.54 4.74
CA GLY A 279 19.75 -4.54 4.71
C GLY A 279 19.67 -5.49 3.50
N LEU A 280 18.51 -5.59 2.83
CA LEU A 280 18.40 -6.36 1.60
C LEU A 280 19.28 -5.79 0.47
N LEU A 281 19.55 -4.48 0.46
CA LEU A 281 20.36 -3.83 -0.57
C LEU A 281 21.80 -4.36 -0.61
N ASP A 282 22.33 -4.87 0.50
CA ASP A 282 23.66 -5.50 0.58
C ASP A 282 23.72 -6.87 -0.13
N HIS A 283 22.57 -7.42 -0.48
CA HIS A 283 22.45 -8.68 -1.21
C HIS A 283 22.20 -8.49 -2.71
N ILE A 284 22.16 -7.23 -3.16
CA ILE A 284 22.04 -6.90 -4.58
C ILE A 284 23.42 -6.53 -5.12
N PRO A 285 23.83 -7.05 -6.30
CA PRO A 285 25.07 -6.62 -6.94
C PRO A 285 25.13 -5.10 -7.07
N ALA A 286 26.28 -4.51 -6.75
CA ALA A 286 26.44 -3.06 -6.69
C ALA A 286 26.22 -2.36 -8.05
N ARG A 287 26.38 -3.08 -9.17
CA ARG A 287 26.22 -2.55 -10.54
C ARG A 287 25.68 -3.61 -11.48
N GLY A 288 25.04 -3.13 -12.55
CA GLY A 288 24.59 -3.94 -13.67
C GLY A 288 23.21 -4.57 -13.49
N PHE A 289 22.85 -5.46 -14.41
CA PHE A 289 21.56 -6.11 -14.41
C PHE A 289 21.40 -7.05 -13.21
N SER A 290 20.32 -6.87 -12.45
CA SER A 290 19.91 -7.78 -11.39
C SER A 290 18.39 -7.88 -11.32
N ASN A 291 17.88 -9.09 -11.09
CA ASN A 291 16.47 -9.36 -10.90
C ASN A 291 16.18 -9.61 -9.41
N ILE A 292 15.25 -8.84 -8.84
CA ILE A 292 14.91 -8.93 -7.43
C ILE A 292 14.41 -10.31 -7.01
N VAL A 293 13.79 -11.07 -7.92
CA VAL A 293 13.32 -12.44 -7.63
C VAL A 293 14.50 -13.39 -7.42
N ASP A 294 15.59 -13.20 -8.14
CA ASP A 294 16.80 -14.02 -7.97
C ASP A 294 17.50 -13.71 -6.64
N VAL A 295 17.43 -12.45 -6.19
CA VAL A 295 17.86 -12.06 -4.84
C VAL A 295 17.03 -12.78 -3.77
N TYR A 296 15.70 -12.85 -3.90
CA TYR A 296 14.87 -13.61 -2.96
C TYR A 296 15.20 -15.09 -2.94
N ARG A 297 15.42 -15.72 -4.10
CA ARG A 297 15.82 -17.13 -4.18
C ARG A 297 17.14 -17.38 -3.44
N GLU A 298 18.10 -16.47 -3.59
CA GLU A 298 19.39 -16.57 -2.89
C GLU A 298 19.24 -16.39 -1.37
N LEU A 299 18.42 -15.44 -0.91
CA LEU A 299 18.12 -15.24 0.51
C LEU A 299 17.47 -16.49 1.12
N ILE A 300 16.48 -17.07 0.45
CA ILE A 300 15.83 -18.32 0.87
C ILE A 300 16.85 -19.45 0.97
N ARG A 301 17.72 -19.61 -0.05
CA ARG A 301 18.79 -20.63 -0.06
C ARG A 301 19.77 -20.48 1.11
N ARG A 302 20.01 -19.25 1.55
CA ARG A 302 20.88 -18.91 2.69
C ARG A 302 20.17 -19.00 4.05
N GLY A 303 18.88 -19.36 4.07
CA GLY A 303 18.08 -19.41 5.30
C GLY A 303 17.77 -18.03 5.89
N MET A 304 17.86 -16.97 5.09
CA MET A 304 17.53 -15.61 5.52
C MET A 304 16.00 -15.41 5.45
N PRO A 305 15.42 -14.66 6.41
CA PRO A 305 13.97 -14.58 6.56
C PRO A 305 13.33 -13.78 5.41
N VAL A 306 12.66 -14.49 4.51
CA VAL A 306 11.76 -13.95 3.49
C VAL A 306 10.35 -14.48 3.76
N ARG A 307 9.36 -13.60 3.82
CA ARG A 307 7.97 -13.97 4.14
C ARG A 307 6.97 -13.53 3.11
N GLY A 308 5.85 -14.23 3.10
CA GLY A 308 4.70 -13.92 2.27
C GLY A 308 3.57 -13.45 3.15
N HIS A 309 2.85 -12.45 2.67
CA HIS A 309 1.63 -11.98 3.27
C HIS A 309 0.48 -12.28 2.32
N LEU A 310 -0.32 -13.29 2.68
CA LEU A 310 -1.48 -13.69 1.88
C LEU A 310 -2.56 -12.62 1.97
N VAL A 311 -2.99 -12.14 0.81
CA VAL A 311 -4.08 -11.17 0.65
C VAL A 311 -5.27 -11.90 0.02
N GLU A 312 -6.34 -12.05 0.77
CA GLU A 312 -7.57 -12.75 0.34
C GLU A 312 -8.56 -11.83 -0.38
N GLU A 313 -8.51 -10.53 -0.07
CA GLU A 313 -9.44 -9.53 -0.59
C GLU A 313 -8.72 -8.40 -1.33
N GLY A 314 -9.41 -7.86 -2.34
CA GLY A 314 -8.91 -6.78 -3.17
C GLY A 314 -8.67 -7.20 -4.62
N TYR A 315 -8.71 -6.21 -5.50
CA TYR A 315 -8.41 -6.33 -6.90
C TYR A 315 -6.90 -6.28 -7.13
N TRP A 316 -6.42 -7.15 -8.00
CA TRP A 316 -5.07 -7.12 -8.56
C TRP A 316 -5.11 -7.55 -10.01
N HIS A 317 -4.43 -6.78 -10.87
CA HIS A 317 -4.32 -7.09 -12.28
C HIS A 317 -3.07 -6.44 -12.87
N ASP A 318 -2.26 -7.21 -13.59
CA ASP A 318 -1.19 -6.63 -14.41
C ASP A 318 -1.79 -6.05 -15.71
N ILE A 319 -1.18 -5.02 -16.29
CA ILE A 319 -1.58 -4.49 -17.61
C ILE A 319 -0.61 -4.89 -18.71
N GLY A 320 0.11 -6.01 -18.55
CA GLY A 320 1.27 -6.36 -19.36
C GLY A 320 0.98 -6.75 -20.82
N THR A 321 -0.29 -6.94 -21.20
CA THR A 321 -0.75 -7.26 -22.56
C THR A 321 -1.92 -6.37 -22.95
N VAL A 322 -2.23 -6.26 -24.24
CA VAL A 322 -3.37 -5.44 -24.70
C VAL A 322 -4.68 -5.97 -24.11
N GLU A 323 -4.84 -7.29 -24.03
CA GLU A 323 -5.99 -7.94 -23.41
C GLU A 323 -6.14 -7.54 -21.94
N ASN A 324 -5.08 -7.66 -21.14
CA ASN A 324 -5.12 -7.30 -19.73
C ASN A 324 -5.32 -5.79 -19.54
N TYR A 325 -4.76 -4.96 -20.41
CA TYR A 325 -4.98 -3.51 -20.40
C TYR A 325 -6.44 -3.12 -20.69
N LEU A 326 -7.12 -3.82 -21.60
CA LEU A 326 -8.55 -3.66 -21.85
C LEU A 326 -9.38 -4.11 -20.63
N LEU A 327 -9.03 -5.24 -20.01
CA LEU A 327 -9.69 -5.73 -18.79
C LEU A 327 -9.54 -4.76 -17.61
N ALA A 328 -8.35 -4.18 -17.41
CA ALA A 328 -8.13 -3.16 -16.39
C ALA A 328 -8.98 -1.91 -16.62
N ASN A 329 -9.12 -1.47 -17.88
CA ASN A 329 -10.01 -0.37 -18.24
C ASN A 329 -11.48 -0.71 -18.00
N ARG A 330 -11.91 -1.93 -18.34
CA ARG A 330 -13.26 -2.41 -18.02
C ARG A 330 -13.52 -2.40 -16.53
N HIS A 331 -12.58 -2.86 -15.70
CA HIS A 331 -12.72 -2.83 -14.26
C HIS A 331 -13.00 -1.41 -13.73
N CYS A 332 -12.26 -0.41 -14.21
CA CYS A 332 -12.45 0.99 -13.82
C CYS A 332 -13.80 1.61 -14.22
N LEU A 333 -14.59 0.98 -15.10
CA LEU A 333 -15.93 1.46 -15.46
C LEU A 333 -16.96 1.22 -14.34
N GLY A 334 -16.74 0.22 -13.48
CA GLY A 334 -17.74 -0.24 -12.53
C GLY A 334 -19.02 -0.66 -13.27
N THR A 335 -20.16 -0.04 -12.94
CA THR A 335 -21.45 -0.31 -13.58
C THR A 335 -21.68 0.46 -14.88
N ARG A 336 -20.78 1.38 -15.25
CA ARG A 336 -20.92 2.19 -16.47
C ARG A 336 -20.61 1.36 -17.70
N THR A 337 -21.31 1.64 -18.79
CA THR A 337 -21.01 1.09 -20.11
C THR A 337 -20.02 1.98 -20.86
N VAL A 338 -20.16 3.31 -20.76
CA VAL A 338 -19.25 4.25 -21.44
C VAL A 338 -18.68 5.24 -20.45
N LEU A 339 -17.36 5.37 -20.41
CA LEU A 339 -16.65 6.45 -19.73
C LEU A 339 -16.22 7.48 -20.77
N LYS A 340 -16.73 8.71 -20.65
CA LYS A 340 -16.35 9.83 -21.52
C LYS A 340 -15.44 10.77 -20.76
N GLY A 341 -14.23 10.98 -21.28
CA GLY A 341 -13.34 12.03 -20.81
C GLY A 341 -13.88 13.41 -21.15
N GLU A 342 -13.32 14.43 -20.52
CA GLU A 342 -13.68 15.82 -20.76
C GLU A 342 -13.49 16.20 -22.25
N GLY A 343 -14.42 16.99 -22.79
CA GLY A 343 -14.33 17.48 -24.17
C GLY A 343 -14.54 16.43 -25.27
N CYS A 344 -15.00 15.22 -24.96
CA CYS A 344 -15.33 14.22 -25.98
C CYS A 344 -16.44 14.71 -26.92
N ARG A 345 -16.27 14.49 -28.22
CA ARG A 345 -17.32 14.71 -29.23
C ARG A 345 -17.81 13.37 -29.77
N VAL A 346 -19.08 13.06 -29.54
CA VAL A 346 -19.69 11.80 -29.99
C VAL A 346 -20.90 12.14 -30.84
N HIS A 347 -20.89 11.73 -32.10
CA HIS A 347 -22.03 11.90 -32.99
C HIS A 347 -23.24 11.11 -32.48
N GLU A 348 -24.45 11.64 -32.63
CA GLU A 348 -25.70 11.05 -32.11
C GLU A 348 -25.98 9.63 -32.63
N SER A 349 -25.58 9.35 -33.88
CA SER A 349 -25.74 8.04 -34.52
C SER A 349 -24.63 7.03 -34.20
N ALA A 350 -23.66 7.39 -33.34
CA ALA A 350 -22.65 6.44 -32.88
C ALA A 350 -23.25 5.42 -31.92
N HIS A 351 -22.82 4.17 -32.02
CA HIS A 351 -23.34 3.06 -31.24
C HIS A 351 -22.23 2.43 -30.39
N PHE A 352 -22.50 2.28 -29.09
CA PHE A 352 -21.61 1.59 -28.16
C PHE A 352 -22.18 0.21 -27.82
N GLN A 353 -21.37 -0.82 -28.01
CA GLN A 353 -21.71 -2.19 -27.69
C GLN A 353 -20.90 -2.65 -26.48
N GLU A 354 -21.58 -3.13 -25.45
CA GLU A 354 -21.00 -3.52 -24.15
C GLU A 354 -20.33 -2.35 -23.41
N TRP A 355 -19.10 -2.00 -23.78
CA TRP A 355 -18.40 -0.90 -23.14
C TRP A 355 -17.37 -0.17 -24.00
N ALA A 356 -17.10 1.08 -23.63
CA ALA A 356 -16.00 1.86 -24.19
C ALA A 356 -15.43 2.86 -23.18
N VAL A 357 -14.13 3.11 -23.27
CA VAL A 357 -13.47 4.24 -22.57
C VAL A 357 -13.00 5.23 -23.62
N LEU A 358 -13.47 6.47 -23.53
CA LEU A 358 -13.06 7.57 -24.38
C LEU A 358 -12.20 8.53 -23.57
N GLY A 359 -10.94 8.67 -23.96
CA GLY A 359 -10.00 9.63 -23.36
C GLY A 359 -10.44 11.08 -23.60
N PRO A 360 -9.97 12.04 -22.78
CA PRO A 360 -10.24 13.45 -23.00
C PRO A 360 -10.04 13.90 -24.45
N GLY A 361 -11.00 14.66 -24.97
CA GLY A 361 -10.99 15.17 -26.34
C GLY A 361 -11.14 14.13 -27.45
N ALA A 362 -11.46 12.87 -27.14
CA ALA A 362 -11.70 11.85 -28.16
C ALA A 362 -12.94 12.18 -29.03
N GLU A 363 -12.88 11.79 -30.30
CA GLU A 363 -13.94 12.04 -31.27
C GLU A 363 -14.50 10.73 -31.82
N VAL A 364 -15.83 10.62 -31.90
CA VAL A 364 -16.53 9.48 -32.46
C VAL A 364 -17.49 9.95 -33.54
N GLY A 365 -17.20 9.58 -34.79
CA GLY A 365 -17.96 9.98 -35.97
C GLY A 365 -19.32 9.29 -36.12
N ALA A 366 -20.11 9.80 -37.07
CA ALA A 366 -21.45 9.28 -37.36
C ALA A 366 -21.43 7.79 -37.70
N ARG A 367 -22.40 7.02 -37.17
CA ARG A 367 -22.56 5.57 -37.41
C ARG A 367 -21.36 4.70 -37.00
N ALA A 368 -20.40 5.23 -36.24
CA ALA A 368 -19.32 4.41 -35.69
C ALA A 368 -19.88 3.40 -34.67
N ARG A 369 -19.31 2.20 -34.64
CA ARG A 369 -19.66 1.10 -33.72
C ARG A 369 -18.44 0.76 -32.88
N ILE A 370 -18.52 0.98 -31.58
CA ILE A 370 -17.40 0.79 -30.65
C ILE A 370 -17.81 -0.18 -29.55
N GLY A 371 -17.02 -1.22 -29.30
CA GLY A 371 -17.24 -2.12 -28.19
C GLY A 371 -15.97 -2.73 -27.63
N ARG A 372 -15.94 -2.96 -26.32
CA ARG A 372 -14.79 -3.50 -25.58
C ARG A 372 -13.46 -2.82 -25.94
N SER A 373 -13.50 -1.50 -26.10
CA SER A 373 -12.39 -0.73 -26.69
C SER A 373 -12.06 0.54 -25.90
N VAL A 374 -10.82 0.97 -26.02
CA VAL A 374 -10.28 2.18 -25.39
C VAL A 374 -9.79 3.13 -26.47
N LEU A 375 -10.29 4.36 -26.47
CA LEU A 375 -9.79 5.45 -27.30
C LEU A 375 -8.96 6.35 -26.39
N TRP A 376 -7.68 6.57 -26.70
CA TRP A 376 -6.82 7.48 -25.95
C TRP A 376 -7.23 8.95 -26.15
N ASN A 377 -6.57 9.84 -25.41
CA ASN A 377 -6.81 11.27 -25.50
C ASN A 377 -6.69 11.74 -26.94
N HIS A 378 -7.65 12.53 -27.42
CA HIS A 378 -7.71 13.04 -28.79
C HIS A 378 -7.75 11.98 -29.91
N ALA A 379 -7.93 10.69 -29.57
CA ALA A 379 -8.11 9.65 -30.56
C ALA A 379 -9.43 9.85 -31.32
N ARG A 380 -9.44 9.50 -32.61
CA ARG A 380 -10.59 9.69 -33.48
C ARG A 380 -11.07 8.37 -34.06
N ALA A 381 -12.35 8.06 -33.87
CA ALA A 381 -13.06 7.06 -34.65
C ALA A 381 -13.78 7.74 -35.81
N ALA A 382 -13.37 7.42 -37.04
CA ALA A 382 -13.98 7.97 -38.25
C ALA A 382 -15.48 7.60 -38.38
N PRO A 383 -16.27 8.36 -39.15
CA PRO A 383 -17.64 7.96 -39.47
C PRO A 383 -17.70 6.54 -40.05
N GLY A 384 -18.59 5.71 -39.51
CA GLY A 384 -18.76 4.30 -39.90
C GLY A 384 -17.69 3.34 -39.39
N ALA A 385 -16.72 3.80 -38.58
CA ALA A 385 -15.68 2.92 -38.02
C ALA A 385 -16.27 1.78 -37.18
N ILE A 386 -15.68 0.60 -37.26
CA ILE A 386 -16.06 -0.59 -36.46
C ILE A 386 -14.85 -0.97 -35.61
N LEU A 387 -14.94 -0.76 -34.30
CA LEU A 387 -13.83 -0.90 -33.36
C LEU A 387 -14.24 -1.85 -32.23
N PHE A 388 -13.63 -3.03 -32.20
CA PHE A 388 -13.90 -4.06 -31.19
C PHE A 388 -12.60 -4.65 -30.65
N ASP A 389 -12.54 -4.86 -29.33
CA ASP A 389 -11.40 -5.49 -28.65
C ASP A 389 -10.06 -4.80 -28.96
N CYS A 390 -10.06 -3.46 -28.98
CA CYS A 390 -8.92 -2.69 -29.46
C CYS A 390 -8.65 -1.41 -28.67
N VAL A 391 -7.44 -0.91 -28.85
CA VAL A 391 -7.01 0.41 -28.40
C VAL A 391 -6.79 1.29 -29.62
N VAL A 392 -7.39 2.48 -29.62
CA VAL A 392 -7.09 3.53 -30.61
C VAL A 392 -6.18 4.56 -29.95
N THR A 393 -4.97 4.72 -30.46
CA THR A 393 -3.98 5.65 -29.88
C THR A 393 -4.28 7.10 -30.24
N SER A 394 -3.59 8.05 -29.61
CA SER A 394 -3.73 9.48 -29.91
C SER A 394 -3.26 9.80 -31.34
N GLN A 395 -2.34 9.00 -31.88
CA GLN A 395 -1.91 9.07 -33.29
C GLN A 395 -2.87 8.34 -34.26
N GLY A 396 -3.99 7.79 -33.78
CA GLY A 396 -4.99 7.12 -34.62
C GLY A 396 -4.64 5.68 -35.01
N LYS A 397 -3.60 5.08 -34.40
CA LYS A 397 -3.28 3.66 -34.63
C LYS A 397 -4.31 2.80 -33.90
N VAL A 398 -4.84 1.78 -34.58
CA VAL A 398 -5.74 0.77 -33.98
C VAL A 398 -4.94 -0.48 -33.68
N VAL A 399 -4.94 -0.92 -32.43
CA VAL A 399 -4.23 -2.11 -31.96
C VAL A 399 -5.24 -3.05 -31.32
N SER A 400 -5.51 -4.21 -31.94
CA SER A 400 -6.42 -5.18 -31.35
C SER A 400 -5.70 -6.19 -30.44
N ALA A 401 -6.43 -6.76 -29.49
CA ALA A 401 -5.93 -7.85 -28.66
C ALA A 401 -5.58 -9.11 -29.48
N ARG A 402 -6.15 -9.26 -30.69
CA ARG A 402 -5.93 -10.41 -31.59
C ARG A 402 -4.67 -10.23 -32.44
N ASP A 403 -4.40 -9.01 -32.93
CA ASP A 403 -3.26 -8.73 -33.81
C ASP A 403 -1.91 -8.95 -33.10
N VAL A 404 -1.86 -8.70 -31.79
CA VAL A 404 -0.65 -8.91 -30.98
C VAL A 404 -0.32 -10.41 -30.83
N ARG A 405 -1.31 -11.31 -30.91
CA ARG A 405 -1.05 -12.77 -30.89
C ARG A 405 -0.44 -13.28 -32.20
N ALA A 406 -0.65 -12.56 -33.31
CA ALA A 406 -0.14 -12.95 -34.63
C ALA A 406 1.27 -12.40 -34.93
N GLY A 407 1.77 -11.46 -34.13
CA GLY A 407 3.01 -10.69 -34.37
C GLY A 407 4.29 -11.23 -33.73
N THR A 408 4.43 -12.55 -33.56
CA THR A 408 5.72 -13.20 -33.29
C THR A 408 5.88 -14.39 -34.23
N ARG A 409 6.30 -14.11 -35.46
CA ARG A 409 6.99 -15.05 -36.35
C ARG A 409 8.05 -14.32 -37.14
#